data_AF-A0A833E0I8-F1
#
_entry.id   AF-A0A833E0I8-F1
#
_cell.length_a   1.000
_cell.length_b   1.000
_cell.length_c   1.000
_cell.angle_alpha   90.00
_cell.angle_beta   90.00
_cell.angle_gamma   90.00
#
_symmetry.space_group_name_H-M   'P 1'
#
loop_
_entity.id
_entity.type
_entity.pdbx_description
1 polymer ?
#
loop_
_entity_poly.entity_id
_entity_poly.type
_entity_poly.pdbx_seq_one_letter_code
_entity_poly.pdbx_strand_id
1 'polypeptide(L)'
;MERYPVISSRGEILAWIVSGGEFTALYSREGRLEKLILWINSEYGINVIDYYDEKTRTLHVEDNIVTVWRHIEDVPWPPVYTIDSVDEYVEWLAEKLWSEGIKPGRAVVNYSGGKDSLAALYVLAEAGKKIGLEVYAAYVYVWPLEPKYSAKFAECSARKLGVEILGLETDRDYMASRLKNTGLPYRGVRWCTYQKLKPLKK
;
A
#
# COMPACT_ATOMS: atom_id res chain seq x y z
N MET A 1 8.47 -1.87 -2.78
CA MET A 1 8.24 -1.13 -4.04
C MET A 1 7.39 -1.99 -4.96
N GLU A 2 6.44 -1.39 -5.66
CA GLU A 2 5.62 -2.14 -6.62
C GLU A 2 6.46 -2.68 -7.78
N ARG A 3 6.20 -3.92 -8.19
CA ARG A 3 6.77 -4.49 -9.42
C ARG A 3 5.81 -4.23 -10.57
N TYR A 4 6.28 -3.54 -11.60
CA TYR A 4 5.48 -3.21 -12.77
C TYR A 4 5.66 -4.28 -13.85
N PRO A 5 4.58 -4.91 -14.35
CA PRO A 5 4.68 -5.87 -15.43
C PRO A 5 5.04 -5.18 -16.74
N VAL A 6 5.96 -5.79 -17.50
CA VAL A 6 6.18 -5.48 -18.91
C VAL A 6 5.24 -6.37 -19.71
N ILE A 7 4.25 -5.76 -20.36
CA ILE A 7 3.16 -6.48 -21.02
C ILE A 7 3.35 -6.42 -22.54
N SER A 8 3.22 -7.57 -23.21
CA SER A 8 3.22 -7.64 -24.67
C SER A 8 1.96 -7.01 -25.26
N SER A 9 1.95 -6.76 -26.57
CA SER A 9 0.74 -6.29 -27.27
C SER A 9 -0.44 -7.27 -27.21
N ARG A 10 -0.20 -8.52 -26.77
CA ARG A 10 -1.21 -9.57 -26.60
C ARG A 10 -1.66 -9.74 -25.14
N GLY A 11 -1.19 -8.89 -24.22
CA GLY A 11 -1.54 -8.98 -22.80
C GLY A 11 -0.68 -9.96 -22.00
N GLU A 12 0.39 -10.53 -22.59
CA GLU A 12 1.24 -11.49 -21.91
C GLU A 12 2.32 -10.77 -21.09
N ILE A 13 2.59 -11.24 -19.88
CA ILE A 13 3.67 -10.70 -19.04
C ILE A 13 5.01 -11.25 -19.55
N LEU A 14 5.89 -10.34 -19.97
CA LEU A 14 7.22 -10.65 -20.49
C LEU A 14 8.31 -10.56 -19.42
N ALA A 15 8.20 -9.58 -18.53
CA ALA A 15 9.20 -9.27 -17.51
C ALA A 15 8.58 -8.40 -16.41
N TRP A 16 9.37 -8.08 -15.39
CA TRP A 16 8.96 -7.20 -14.29
C TRP A 16 10.02 -6.15 -14.02
N ILE A 17 9.60 -4.90 -13.88
CA ILE A 17 10.47 -3.78 -13.55
C ILE A 17 10.20 -3.37 -12.11
N VAL A 18 11.27 -3.19 -11.34
CA VAL A 18 11.21 -2.63 -9.99
C VAL A 18 12.16 -1.45 -9.94
N SER A 19 11.63 -0.26 -9.71
CA SER A 19 12.44 0.95 -9.57
C SER A 19 12.37 1.47 -8.15
N GLY A 20 13.54 1.73 -7.58
CA GLY A 20 13.75 2.31 -6.27
C GLY A 20 14.43 3.65 -6.32
N GLY A 21 15.15 4.00 -5.25
CA GLY A 21 15.83 5.30 -5.13
C GLY A 21 16.80 5.52 -6.29
N GLU A 22 17.94 4.83 -6.23
CA GLU A 22 19.02 4.95 -7.21
C GLU A 22 19.10 3.76 -8.16
N PHE A 23 18.26 2.74 -7.98
CA PHE A 23 18.38 1.49 -8.72
C PHE A 23 17.09 1.13 -9.46
N THR A 24 17.24 0.39 -10.56
CA THR A 24 16.14 -0.27 -11.26
C THR A 24 16.52 -1.70 -11.58
N ALA A 25 15.72 -2.66 -11.13
CA ALA A 25 15.90 -4.07 -11.41
C ALA A 25 14.90 -4.53 -12.48
N LEU A 26 15.37 -5.32 -13.43
CA LEU A 26 14.56 -6.05 -14.40
C LEU A 26 14.62 -7.54 -14.07
N TYR A 27 13.46 -8.13 -13.85
CA TYR A 27 13.32 -9.56 -13.60
C TYR A 27 12.65 -10.23 -14.80
N SER A 28 13.03 -11.49 -15.07
CA SER A 28 12.35 -12.34 -16.03
C SER A 28 10.91 -12.60 -15.59
N ARG A 29 10.09 -13.18 -16.48
CA ARG A 29 8.72 -13.61 -16.17
C ARG A 29 8.65 -14.56 -14.96
N GLU A 30 9.68 -15.37 -14.74
CA GLU A 30 9.84 -16.35 -13.65
C GLU A 30 10.50 -15.75 -12.41
N GLY A 31 11.00 -14.52 -12.50
CA GLY A 31 11.55 -13.79 -11.36
C GLY A 31 13.00 -13.93 -11.07
N ARG A 32 13.74 -14.40 -12.06
CA ARG A 32 15.19 -14.28 -12.06
C ARG A 32 15.59 -12.83 -12.34
N LEU A 33 16.54 -12.30 -11.59
CA LEU A 33 17.09 -10.97 -11.88
C LEU A 33 17.91 -11.04 -13.19
N GLU A 34 17.58 -10.19 -14.16
CA GLU A 34 18.23 -10.16 -15.46
C GLU A 34 19.06 -8.90 -15.69
N LYS A 35 18.64 -7.77 -15.10
CA LYS A 35 19.43 -6.53 -15.10
C LYS A 35 19.28 -5.82 -13.78
N LEU A 36 20.35 -5.17 -13.34
CA LEU A 36 20.34 -4.27 -12.22
C LEU A 36 21.00 -2.97 -12.66
N ILE A 37 20.23 -1.91 -12.80
CA ILE A 37 20.68 -0.59 -13.28
C ILE A 37 20.90 0.30 -12.06
N LEU A 38 22.09 0.88 -11.93
CA LEU A 38 22.38 1.97 -11.00
C LEU A 38 22.30 3.29 -11.77
N TRP A 39 21.38 4.17 -11.38
CA TRP A 39 21.22 5.51 -11.94
C TRP A 39 22.23 6.47 -11.30
N ILE A 40 23.08 7.06 -12.13
CA ILE A 40 24.04 8.09 -11.70
C ILE A 40 23.35 9.46 -11.70
N ASN A 41 22.40 9.66 -12.61
CA ASN A 41 21.52 10.82 -12.68
C ASN A 41 20.21 10.43 -13.40
N SER A 42 19.34 11.41 -13.69
CA SER A 42 18.03 11.19 -14.31
C SER A 42 18.07 10.65 -15.74
N GLU A 43 19.21 10.73 -16.43
CA GLU A 43 19.35 10.37 -17.84
C GLU A 43 20.32 9.21 -18.08
N TYR A 44 21.22 8.95 -17.12
CA TYR A 44 22.29 7.99 -17.26
C TYR A 44 22.29 6.95 -16.15
N GLY A 45 22.18 5.68 -16.56
CA GLY A 45 22.26 4.52 -15.69
C GLY A 45 23.21 3.45 -16.26
N ILE A 46 23.87 2.72 -15.37
CA ILE A 46 24.83 1.67 -15.70
C ILE A 46 24.26 0.33 -15.26
N ASN A 47 24.35 -0.70 -16.10
CA ASN A 47 24.04 -2.07 -15.67
C ASN A 47 25.19 -2.59 -14.79
N VAL A 48 24.87 -2.88 -13.53
CA VAL A 48 25.82 -3.31 -12.50
C VAL A 48 25.55 -4.74 -12.02
N ILE A 49 24.79 -5.53 -12.80
CA ILE A 49 24.45 -6.91 -12.42
C ILE A 49 25.67 -7.80 -12.17
N ASP A 50 26.76 -7.59 -12.90
CA ASP A 50 27.99 -8.40 -12.75
C ASP A 50 28.70 -8.15 -11.41
N TYR A 51 28.36 -7.05 -10.73
CA TYR A 51 28.88 -6.70 -9.40
C TYR A 51 27.93 -7.08 -8.27
N TYR A 52 26.78 -7.68 -8.60
CA TYR A 52 25.72 -8.00 -7.65
C TYR A 52 25.84 -9.44 -7.15
N ASP A 53 25.91 -9.61 -5.83
CA ASP A 53 25.80 -10.91 -5.19
C ASP A 53 24.33 -11.15 -4.75
N GLU A 54 23.67 -12.10 -5.42
CA GLU A 54 22.27 -12.45 -5.14
C GLU A 54 22.06 -13.01 -3.72
N LYS A 55 23.05 -13.68 -3.14
CA LYS A 55 22.92 -14.33 -1.82
C LYS A 55 22.91 -13.29 -0.71
N THR A 56 23.82 -12.33 -0.78
CA THR A 56 23.97 -11.26 0.20
C THR A 56 23.11 -10.03 -0.16
N ARG A 57 22.62 -9.98 -1.40
CA ARG A 57 21.85 -8.87 -1.97
C ARG A 57 22.62 -7.54 -1.91
N THR A 58 23.91 -7.60 -2.19
CA THR A 58 24.82 -6.46 -2.16
C THR A 58 25.58 -6.28 -3.46
N LEU A 59 25.89 -5.03 -3.79
CA LEU A 59 26.80 -4.66 -4.86
C LEU A 59 28.21 -4.56 -4.30
N HIS A 60 29.19 -5.17 -4.97
CA HIS A 60 30.60 -5.13 -4.58
C HIS A 60 31.42 -4.44 -5.66
N VAL A 61 32.00 -3.29 -5.33
CA VAL A 61 32.89 -2.55 -6.23
C VAL A 61 34.15 -2.18 -5.46
N GLU A 62 35.26 -2.87 -5.78
CA GLU A 62 36.50 -2.79 -5.02
C GLU A 62 36.25 -3.07 -3.53
N ASP A 63 36.62 -2.16 -2.63
CA ASP A 63 36.41 -2.28 -1.19
C ASP A 63 35.04 -1.76 -0.72
N ASN A 64 34.17 -1.35 -1.64
CA ASN A 64 32.87 -0.76 -1.33
C ASN A 64 31.75 -1.80 -1.45
N ILE A 65 30.90 -1.86 -0.43
CA ILE A 65 29.72 -2.73 -0.38
C ILE A 65 28.46 -1.87 -0.26
N VAL A 66 27.55 -1.99 -1.23
CA VAL A 66 26.26 -1.30 -1.21
C VAL A 66 25.12 -2.30 -1.01
N THR A 67 24.28 -2.06 -0.01
CA THR A 67 23.15 -2.95 0.29
C THR A 67 21.94 -2.66 -0.61
N VAL A 68 21.90 -3.26 -1.80
CA VAL A 68 20.92 -2.97 -2.86
C VAL A 68 19.46 -3.14 -2.40
N TRP A 69 19.15 -4.18 -1.60
CA TRP A 69 17.76 -4.44 -1.15
C TRP A 69 17.16 -3.34 -0.26
N ARG A 70 17.99 -2.46 0.33
CA ARG A 70 17.50 -1.28 1.06
C ARG A 70 17.05 -0.17 0.11
N HIS A 71 17.59 -0.15 -1.10
CA HIS A 71 17.31 0.85 -2.14
C HIS A 71 16.28 0.36 -3.15
N ILE A 72 16.16 -0.96 -3.34
CA ILE A 72 15.08 -1.64 -4.05
C ILE A 72 14.39 -2.54 -3.05
N GLU A 73 13.26 -2.08 -2.52
CA GLU A 73 12.44 -2.85 -1.60
C GLU A 73 11.81 -4.02 -2.39
N ASP A 74 12.54 -5.13 -2.42
CA ASP A 74 12.18 -6.38 -3.10
C ASP A 74 11.02 -7.05 -2.37
N VAL A 75 9.80 -6.75 -2.82
CA VAL A 75 8.58 -7.41 -2.34
C VAL A 75 8.47 -8.81 -2.93
N PRO A 76 7.93 -9.78 -2.17
CA PRO A 76 7.67 -11.12 -2.66
C PRO A 76 6.88 -11.11 -3.97
N TRP A 77 7.09 -12.13 -4.80
CA TRP A 77 6.29 -12.38 -6.00
C TRP A 77 4.81 -12.35 -5.65
N PRO A 78 4.03 -11.34 -6.09
CA PRO A 78 2.61 -11.39 -5.85
C PRO A 78 2.07 -12.58 -6.65
N PRO A 79 1.29 -13.49 -6.04
CA PRO A 79 0.50 -14.40 -6.83
C PRO A 79 -0.43 -13.53 -7.69
N VAL A 80 -0.24 -13.59 -9.01
CA VAL A 80 -1.05 -12.82 -9.96
C VAL A 80 -2.34 -13.59 -10.17
N TYR A 81 -3.42 -13.07 -9.61
CA TYR A 81 -4.77 -13.48 -9.97
C TYR A 81 -5.35 -12.43 -10.89
N THR A 82 -5.91 -12.87 -12.01
CA THR A 82 -6.74 -12.03 -12.86
C THR A 82 -8.18 -12.23 -12.42
N ILE A 83 -8.90 -11.13 -12.27
CA ILE A 83 -10.33 -11.13 -11.96
C ILE A 83 -10.98 -10.20 -12.95
N ASP A 84 -11.99 -10.71 -13.66
CA ASP A 84 -12.52 -10.06 -14.85
C ASP A 84 -13.58 -9.01 -14.50
N SER A 85 -14.11 -9.05 -13.27
CA SER A 85 -15.07 -8.07 -12.78
C SER A 85 -14.99 -7.83 -11.27
N VAL A 86 -15.51 -6.68 -10.83
CA VAL A 86 -15.62 -6.37 -9.41
C VAL A 86 -16.57 -7.34 -8.69
N ASP A 87 -17.64 -7.77 -9.35
CA ASP A 87 -18.61 -8.71 -8.77
C ASP A 87 -17.98 -10.09 -8.52
N GLU A 88 -17.18 -10.58 -9.48
CA GLU A 88 -16.41 -11.81 -9.31
C GLU A 88 -15.42 -11.71 -8.14
N TYR A 89 -14.76 -10.55 -7.96
CA TYR A 89 -13.88 -10.33 -6.82
C TYR A 89 -14.63 -10.36 -5.49
N VAL A 90 -15.83 -9.78 -5.45
CA VAL A 90 -16.70 -9.77 -4.27
C VAL A 90 -17.13 -11.19 -3.89
N GLU A 91 -17.53 -12.02 -4.87
CA GLU A 91 -17.89 -13.43 -4.62
C GLU A 91 -16.70 -14.21 -4.08
N TRP A 92 -15.55 -14.13 -4.76
CA TRP A 92 -14.32 -14.79 -4.34
C TRP A 92 -13.93 -14.38 -2.92
N LEU A 93 -14.00 -13.09 -2.58
CA LEU A 93 -13.66 -12.61 -1.26
C LEU A 93 -14.64 -13.13 -0.20
N ALA A 94 -15.95 -13.13 -0.48
CA ALA A 94 -16.97 -13.63 0.44
C ALA A 94 -16.76 -15.11 0.75
N GLU A 95 -16.52 -15.94 -0.26
CA GLU A 95 -16.17 -17.36 -0.09
C GLU A 95 -14.91 -17.52 0.74
N LYS A 96 -13.90 -16.69 0.47
CA LYS A 96 -12.62 -16.78 1.17
C LYS A 96 -12.76 -16.44 2.65
N LEU A 97 -13.42 -15.33 2.97
CA LEU A 97 -13.71 -14.92 4.35
C LEU A 97 -14.50 -16.01 5.09
N TRP A 98 -15.51 -16.60 4.46
CA TRP A 98 -16.27 -17.71 5.04
C TRP A 98 -15.39 -18.93 5.30
N SER A 99 -14.55 -19.31 4.33
CA SER A 99 -13.63 -20.46 4.46
C SER A 99 -12.60 -20.28 5.57
N GLU A 100 -12.23 -19.05 5.88
CA GLU A 100 -11.33 -18.68 6.98
C GLU A 100 -12.06 -18.58 8.34
N GLY A 101 -13.37 -18.86 8.37
CA GLY A 101 -14.17 -18.89 9.58
C GLY A 101 -14.58 -17.51 10.09
N ILE A 102 -14.55 -16.48 9.22
CA ILE A 102 -15.12 -15.17 9.53
C ILE A 102 -16.63 -15.34 9.71
N LYS A 103 -17.10 -15.03 10.92
CA LYS A 103 -18.50 -15.20 11.32
C LYS A 103 -19.32 -13.95 10.98
N PRO A 104 -20.65 -14.10 10.84
CA PRO A 104 -21.56 -12.95 10.88
C PRO A 104 -21.27 -12.08 12.11
N GLY A 105 -21.34 -10.77 11.96
CA GLY A 105 -20.93 -9.84 12.99
C GLY A 105 -20.62 -8.45 12.45
N ARG A 106 -19.64 -7.77 13.06
CA ARG A 106 -19.24 -6.42 12.69
C ARG A 106 -17.77 -6.37 12.32
N ALA A 107 -17.46 -5.62 11.26
CA ALA A 107 -16.10 -5.30 10.86
C ALA A 107 -15.95 -3.78 10.73
N VAL A 108 -14.75 -3.30 11.05
CA VAL A 108 -14.38 -1.89 10.90
C VAL A 108 -13.25 -1.79 9.88
N VAL A 109 -13.45 -0.99 8.85
CA VAL A 109 -12.44 -0.65 7.85
C VAL A 109 -11.80 0.66 8.26
N ASN A 110 -10.48 0.66 8.44
CA ASN A 110 -9.72 1.90 8.60
C ASN A 110 -9.76 2.68 7.28
N TYR A 111 -10.62 3.69 7.23
CA TYR A 111 -11.01 4.39 6.02
C TYR A 111 -10.36 5.77 5.98
N SER A 112 -9.50 6.02 5.00
CA SER A 112 -8.77 7.29 4.88
C SER A 112 -9.43 8.32 3.98
N GLY A 113 -10.48 7.94 3.23
CA GLY A 113 -11.03 8.75 2.16
C GLY A 113 -10.25 8.67 0.84
N GLY A 114 -9.13 7.96 0.81
CA GLY A 114 -8.36 7.72 -0.42
C GLY A 114 -8.98 6.64 -1.31
N LYS A 115 -8.63 6.65 -2.59
CA LYS A 115 -9.15 5.72 -3.61
C LYS A 115 -9.00 4.24 -3.21
N ASP A 116 -7.85 3.88 -2.63
CA ASP A 116 -7.54 2.48 -2.29
C ASP A 116 -8.38 2.02 -1.10
N SER A 117 -8.51 2.88 -0.07
CA SER A 117 -9.38 2.62 1.08
C SER A 117 -10.87 2.64 0.71
N LEU A 118 -11.26 3.39 -0.32
CA LEU A 118 -12.63 3.42 -0.83
C LEU A 118 -12.96 2.15 -1.62
N ALA A 119 -12.03 1.67 -2.45
CA ALA A 119 -12.17 0.40 -3.14
C ALA A 119 -12.26 -0.75 -2.13
N ALA A 120 -11.39 -0.77 -1.11
CA ALA A 120 -11.46 -1.76 -0.04
C ALA A 120 -12.78 -1.70 0.73
N LEU A 121 -13.26 -0.48 1.06
CA LEU A 121 -14.54 -0.30 1.74
C LEU A 121 -15.71 -0.85 0.93
N TYR A 122 -15.75 -0.54 -0.37
CA TYR A 122 -16.78 -1.04 -1.29
C TYR A 122 -16.79 -2.55 -1.34
N VAL A 123 -15.64 -3.16 -1.65
CA VAL A 123 -15.55 -4.62 -1.81
C VAL A 123 -15.92 -5.34 -0.52
N LEU A 124 -15.41 -4.88 0.63
CA LEU A 124 -15.74 -5.48 1.92
C LEU A 124 -17.21 -5.31 2.29
N ALA A 125 -17.82 -4.16 1.99
CA ALA A 125 -19.24 -3.93 2.25
C ALA A 125 -20.12 -4.88 1.42
N GLU A 126 -19.83 -5.05 0.13
CA GLU A 126 -20.57 -5.97 -0.74
C GLU A 126 -20.35 -7.44 -0.35
N ALA A 127 -19.11 -7.85 -0.07
CA ALA A 127 -18.80 -9.20 0.40
C ALA A 127 -19.45 -9.47 1.77
N GLY A 128 -19.46 -8.47 2.65
CA GLY A 128 -20.04 -8.57 3.98
C GLY A 128 -21.54 -8.84 3.97
N LYS A 129 -22.29 -8.22 3.04
CA LYS A 129 -23.73 -8.50 2.84
C LYS A 129 -24.01 -9.98 2.59
N LYS A 130 -23.11 -10.69 1.91
CA LYS A 130 -23.27 -12.12 1.55
C LYS A 130 -23.06 -13.05 2.73
N ILE A 131 -22.18 -12.69 3.66
CA ILE A 131 -21.81 -13.52 4.83
C ILE A 131 -22.40 -13.02 6.15
N GLY A 132 -23.26 -11.99 6.13
CA GLY A 132 -23.85 -11.38 7.34
C GLY A 132 -22.85 -10.56 8.17
N LEU A 133 -21.83 -10.00 7.53
CA LEU A 133 -20.85 -9.11 8.14
C LEU A 133 -21.23 -7.65 7.88
N GLU A 134 -21.56 -6.93 8.94
CA GLU A 134 -21.88 -5.50 8.91
C GLU A 134 -20.58 -4.69 8.92
N VAL A 135 -20.35 -3.92 7.86
CA VAL A 135 -19.10 -3.16 7.68
C VAL A 135 -19.31 -1.70 8.05
N TYR A 136 -18.42 -1.17 8.90
CA TYR A 136 -18.35 0.23 9.31
C TYR A 136 -17.05 0.86 8.78
N ALA A 137 -17.12 2.12 8.37
CA ALA A 137 -15.93 2.90 8.01
C ALA A 137 -15.45 3.70 9.22
N ALA A 138 -14.19 3.56 9.64
CA ALA A 138 -13.61 4.43 10.66
C ALA A 138 -12.67 5.45 10.01
N TYR A 139 -13.03 6.73 10.08
CA TYR A 139 -12.22 7.84 9.58
C TYR A 139 -11.62 8.62 10.74
N VAL A 140 -10.30 8.74 10.77
CA VAL A 140 -9.57 9.48 11.80
C VAL A 140 -9.09 10.80 11.23
N TYR A 141 -9.75 11.89 11.62
CA TYR A 141 -9.37 13.24 11.25
C TYR A 141 -8.07 13.63 11.96
N VAL A 142 -7.08 14.09 11.20
CA VAL A 142 -5.76 14.45 11.73
C VAL A 142 -5.57 15.95 11.75
N TRP A 143 -6.08 16.58 12.80
CA TRP A 143 -5.85 18.00 13.01
C TRP A 143 -4.41 18.30 13.47
N PRO A 144 -3.76 19.39 13.03
CA PRO A 144 -4.17 20.34 11.99
C PRO A 144 -3.66 19.96 10.58
N LEU A 145 -3.13 18.75 10.41
CA LEU A 145 -2.47 18.31 9.17
C LEU A 145 -3.46 18.08 8.02
N GLU A 146 -4.73 17.87 8.33
CA GLU A 146 -5.78 17.62 7.35
C GLU A 146 -6.80 18.76 7.30
N PRO A 147 -7.23 19.18 6.10
CA PRO A 147 -8.27 20.19 5.98
C PRO A 147 -9.64 19.61 6.34
N LYS A 148 -10.52 20.45 6.90
CA LYS A 148 -11.86 20.03 7.38
C LYS A 148 -12.74 19.39 6.30
N TYR A 149 -12.51 19.71 5.02
CA TYR A 149 -13.30 19.13 3.92
C TYR A 149 -13.00 17.64 3.72
N SER A 150 -11.85 17.13 4.16
CA SER A 150 -11.51 15.71 4.02
C SER A 150 -12.48 14.81 4.80
N ALA A 151 -12.84 15.23 6.03
CA ALA A 151 -13.82 14.51 6.84
C ALA A 151 -15.21 14.46 6.16
N LYS A 152 -15.65 15.59 5.59
CA LYS A 152 -16.91 15.67 4.83
C LYS A 152 -16.90 14.79 3.59
N PHE A 153 -15.77 14.76 2.88
CA PHE A 153 -15.63 13.89 1.71
C PHE A 153 -15.77 12.44 2.11
N ALA A 154 -15.02 11.99 3.13
CA ALA A 154 -15.06 10.63 3.64
C ALA A 154 -16.46 10.22 4.10
N GLU A 155 -17.16 11.09 4.82
CA GLU A 155 -18.55 10.86 5.23
C GLU A 155 -19.48 10.68 4.01
N CYS A 156 -19.39 11.57 3.03
CA CYS A 156 -20.21 11.51 1.83
C CYS A 156 -19.96 10.24 1.01
N SER A 157 -18.70 9.83 0.84
CA SER A 157 -18.35 8.64 0.08
C SER A 157 -18.75 7.35 0.78
N ALA A 158 -18.53 7.21 2.09
CA ALA A 158 -18.99 6.05 2.86
C ALA A 158 -20.52 5.92 2.81
N ARG A 159 -21.24 7.03 3.00
CA ARG A 159 -22.70 7.05 2.93
C ARG A 159 -23.24 6.66 1.55
N LYS A 160 -22.58 7.05 0.46
CA LYS A 160 -22.96 6.63 -0.90
C LYS A 160 -22.88 5.12 -1.10
N LEU A 161 -22.02 4.44 -0.33
CA LEU A 161 -21.91 2.99 -0.32
C LEU A 161 -22.88 2.31 0.68
N GLY A 162 -23.72 3.08 1.36
CA GLY A 162 -24.60 2.57 2.41
C GLY A 162 -23.86 2.12 3.67
N VAL A 163 -22.63 2.60 3.89
CA VAL A 163 -21.80 2.24 5.04
C VAL A 163 -21.85 3.35 6.10
N GLU A 164 -22.08 2.96 7.36
CA GLU A 164 -21.98 3.85 8.50
C GLU A 164 -20.53 4.28 8.75
N ILE A 165 -20.32 5.56 9.08
CA ILE A 165 -19.00 6.13 9.33
C ILE A 165 -18.82 6.55 10.79
N LEU A 166 -17.75 6.04 11.40
CA LEU A 166 -17.25 6.43 12.70
C LEU A 166 -16.23 7.57 12.51
N GLY A 167 -16.67 8.80 12.82
CA GLY A 167 -15.80 9.98 12.81
C GLY A 167 -14.98 10.05 14.10
N LEU A 168 -13.67 9.89 13.98
CA LEU A 168 -12.71 9.95 15.07
C LEU A 168 -11.74 11.11 14.86
N GLU A 169 -11.05 11.52 15.91
CA GLU A 169 -10.06 12.59 15.84
C GLU A 169 -8.80 12.25 16.64
N THR A 170 -7.64 12.68 16.15
CA THR A 170 -6.38 12.62 16.89
C THR A 170 -6.36 13.60 18.06
N ASP A 171 -5.54 13.32 19.07
CA ASP A 171 -5.30 14.23 20.20
C ASP A 171 -4.70 15.57 19.72
N ARG A 172 -5.49 16.64 19.78
CA ARG A 172 -5.10 17.96 19.26
C ARG A 172 -3.87 18.54 19.93
N ASP A 173 -3.78 18.41 21.25
CA ASP A 173 -2.69 19.00 22.03
C ASP A 173 -1.37 18.28 21.72
N TYR A 174 -1.42 16.96 21.63
CA TYR A 174 -0.28 16.16 21.19
C TYR A 174 0.16 16.54 19.78
N MET A 175 -0.78 16.61 18.83
CA MET A 175 -0.49 16.95 17.43
C MET A 175 0.11 18.35 17.30
N ALA A 176 -0.45 19.35 17.98
CA ALA A 176 0.08 20.72 18.01
C ALA A 176 1.50 20.77 18.60
N SER A 177 1.73 20.07 19.72
CA SER A 177 3.04 19.99 20.37
C SER A 177 4.08 19.37 19.43
N ARG A 178 3.75 18.26 18.76
CA ARG A 178 4.66 17.62 17.80
C ARG A 178 4.95 18.52 16.61
N LEU A 179 3.93 19.16 16.05
CA LEU A 179 4.12 20.06 14.92
C LEU A 179 5.05 21.24 15.29
N LYS A 180 4.86 21.82 16.47
CA LYS A 180 5.71 22.93 16.97
C LYS A 180 7.16 22.48 17.22
N ASN A 181 7.36 21.31 17.81
CA ASN A 181 8.68 20.86 18.27
C ASN A 181 9.48 20.11 17.21
N THR A 182 8.81 19.45 16.26
CA THR A 182 9.44 18.55 15.28
C THR A 182 9.15 18.93 13.82
N GLY A 183 8.29 19.92 13.59
CA GLY A 183 7.87 20.32 12.24
C GLY A 183 6.94 19.30 11.58
N LEU A 184 6.80 19.44 10.26
CA LEU A 184 5.95 18.55 9.46
C LEU A 184 6.54 17.12 9.41
N PRO A 185 5.70 16.08 9.41
CA PRO A 185 6.17 14.71 9.24
C PRO A 185 6.81 14.51 7.86
N TYR A 186 7.92 13.76 7.81
CA TYR A 186 8.64 13.41 6.58
C TYR A 186 9.02 11.93 6.56
N ARG A 187 9.54 11.44 5.43
CA ARG A 187 9.93 10.04 5.26
C ARG A 187 10.99 9.64 6.30
N GLY A 188 10.75 8.57 7.05
CA GLY A 188 11.60 8.13 8.16
C GLY A 188 11.19 8.68 9.53
N VAL A 189 10.45 9.81 9.60
CA VAL A 189 9.99 10.43 10.85
C VAL A 189 8.49 10.79 10.74
N ARG A 190 7.66 9.77 10.50
CA ARG A 190 6.19 9.89 10.34
C ARG A 190 5.46 9.74 11.68
N TRP A 191 5.72 10.66 12.61
CA TRP A 191 5.17 10.60 13.97
C TRP A 191 3.64 10.67 14.03
N CYS A 192 2.99 11.25 13.01
CA CYS A 192 1.54 11.34 12.90
C CYS A 192 0.87 9.98 12.64
N THR A 193 1.57 8.99 12.07
CA THR A 193 0.98 7.69 11.69
C THR A 193 0.51 6.91 12.91
N TYR A 194 1.27 6.94 14.01
CA TYR A 194 0.85 6.29 15.24
C TYR A 194 -0.39 6.95 15.85
N GLN A 195 -0.47 8.29 15.77
CA GLN A 195 -1.61 9.03 16.29
C GLN A 195 -2.88 8.75 15.48
N LYS A 196 -2.78 8.49 14.17
CA LYS A 196 -3.92 8.03 13.35
C LYS A 196 -4.53 6.72 13.86
N LEU A 197 -3.72 5.81 14.42
CA LEU A 197 -4.21 4.50 14.85
C LEU A 197 -4.75 4.51 16.29
N LYS A 198 -4.32 5.46 17.11
CA LYS A 198 -4.65 5.48 18.55
C LYS A 198 -6.16 5.59 18.84
N PRO A 199 -6.95 6.41 18.12
CA PRO A 199 -8.40 6.48 18.31
C PRO A 199 -9.13 5.20 17.95
N LEU A 200 -8.60 4.37 17.04
CA LEU A 200 -9.23 3.13 16.59
C LEU A 200 -9.15 1.99 17.62
N LYS A 201 -8.35 2.16 18.67
CA LYS A 201 -8.15 1.16 19.72
C LYS A 201 -9.02 1.38 20.96
N LYS A 202 -9.88 2.40 20.93
CA LYS A 202 -10.84 2.72 21.99
C LYS A 202 -12.20 2.20 21.62
#